data_AF-A0A2N3J8V6-F1
#
_entry.id   AF-A0A2N3J8V6-F1
#
_cell.length_a   1.000
_cell.length_b   1.000
_cell.length_c   1.000
_cell.angle_alpha   90.00
_cell.angle_beta   90.00
_cell.angle_gamma   90.00
#
_symmetry.space_group_name_H-M   'P 1'
#
loop_
_entity.id
_entity.type
_entity.pdbx_description
1 polymer ?
#
loop_
_entity_poly.entity_id
_entity_poly.type
_entity_poly.pdbx_seq_one_letter_code
_entity_poly.pdbx_strand_id
1 'polypeptide(L)'
;MSLIQQIAEWVHARSGGAISAEVAAEFSLTVSKASIAMGQILKETRFTARTEHFCLVGDNGKGRHTRRLYVDVVKPPQWRKTPVIGTAGDQVVRFPSITEAETQGGFVRVSITRCLAGQQKKHGGYSWQIDTTKGSTSCTAITTP
;
A
#
# COMPACT_ATOMS: atom_id res chain seq x y z
N MET A 1 -8.30 -0.90 3.42
CA MET A 1 -7.87 0.28 2.63
C MET A 1 -7.12 1.21 3.56
N SER A 2 -5.97 1.78 3.16
CA SER A 2 -5.18 2.62 4.08
C SER A 2 -5.79 4.01 4.22
N LEU A 3 -5.57 4.67 5.37
CA LEU A 3 -6.01 6.04 5.61
C LEU A 3 -5.49 7.02 4.54
N ILE A 4 -4.25 6.84 4.08
CA ILE A 4 -3.65 7.65 3.02
C ILE A 4 -4.39 7.49 1.69
N GLN A 5 -4.79 6.26 1.36
CA GLN A 5 -5.61 6.00 0.18
C GLN A 5 -6.96 6.70 0.28
N GLN A 6 -7.65 6.59 1.43
CA GLN A 6 -8.94 7.23 1.66
C GLN A 6 -8.85 8.75 1.53
N ILE A 7 -7.85 9.38 2.13
CA ILE A 7 -7.63 10.83 2.02
C ILE A 7 -7.36 11.22 0.57
N ALA A 8 -6.50 10.50 -0.14
CA ALA A 8 -6.17 10.81 -1.54
C ALA A 8 -7.40 10.74 -2.45
N GLU A 9 -8.22 9.70 -2.32
CA GLU A 9 -9.46 9.55 -3.08
C GLU A 9 -10.48 10.64 -2.75
N TRP A 10 -10.62 10.98 -1.47
CA TRP A 10 -11.51 12.05 -1.04
C TRP A 10 -11.08 13.42 -1.58
N VAL A 11 -9.77 13.73 -1.58
CA VAL A 11 -9.26 14.97 -2.18
C VAL A 11 -9.41 14.95 -3.70
N HIS A 12 -9.19 13.82 -4.36
CA HIS A 12 -9.33 13.67 -5.81
C HIS A 12 -10.76 13.92 -6.30
N ALA A 13 -11.76 13.55 -5.50
CA ALA A 13 -13.17 13.81 -5.80
C ALA A 13 -13.56 15.30 -5.74
N ARG A 14 -12.66 16.20 -5.29
CA ARG A 14 -12.93 17.64 -5.08
C ARG A 14 -12.24 18.48 -6.16
N SER A 15 -12.99 19.36 -6.82
CA SER A 15 -12.45 20.33 -7.76
C SER A 15 -11.55 21.39 -7.09
N GLY A 16 -11.86 21.76 -5.84
CA GLY A 16 -11.14 22.79 -5.09
C GLY A 16 -9.95 22.30 -4.27
N GLY A 17 -9.57 21.02 -4.39
CA GLY A 17 -8.56 20.41 -3.53
C GLY A 17 -8.96 20.39 -2.04
N ALA A 18 -7.96 20.28 -1.16
CA ALA A 18 -8.17 20.32 0.28
C ALA A 18 -6.98 20.90 1.06
N ILE A 19 -7.26 21.59 2.17
CA ILE A 19 -6.27 21.99 3.17
C ILE A 19 -6.24 21.01 4.35
N SER A 20 -5.18 21.05 5.15
CA SER A 20 -5.00 20.14 6.30
C SER A 20 -6.10 20.25 7.36
N ALA A 21 -6.76 21.41 7.49
CA ALA A 21 -7.88 21.59 8.41
C ALA A 21 -9.14 20.86 7.94
N GLU A 22 -9.44 20.89 6.64
CA GLU A 22 -10.58 20.18 6.05
C GLU A 22 -10.39 18.66 6.14
N VAL A 23 -9.18 18.17 5.81
CA VAL A 23 -8.82 16.76 5.97
C VAL A 23 -8.90 16.33 7.44
N ALA A 24 -8.46 17.19 8.37
CA ALA A 24 -8.54 16.91 9.79
C ALA A 24 -9.99 16.76 10.28
N ALA A 25 -10.88 17.66 9.84
CA ALA A 25 -12.29 17.61 10.18
C ALA A 25 -12.97 16.34 9.61
N GLU A 26 -12.77 16.07 8.32
CA GLU A 26 -13.40 14.93 7.63
C GLU A 26 -13.00 13.58 8.25
N PHE A 27 -11.70 13.38 8.52
CA PHE A 27 -11.17 12.09 8.95
C PHE A 27 -11.00 11.99 10.47
N SER A 28 -11.55 12.95 11.23
CA SER A 28 -11.41 13.02 12.70
C SER A 28 -9.93 12.94 13.16
N LEU A 29 -9.06 13.67 12.47
CA LEU A 29 -7.63 13.74 12.76
C LEU A 29 -7.25 15.08 13.39
N THR A 30 -6.08 15.15 14.01
CA THR A 30 -5.46 16.44 14.29
C THR A 30 -4.92 17.05 13.00
N VAL A 31 -4.89 18.39 12.92
CA VAL A 31 -4.32 19.13 11.77
C VAL A 31 -2.88 18.70 11.47
N SER A 32 -2.08 18.38 12.50
CA SER A 32 -0.72 17.87 12.33
C SER A 32 -0.70 16.51 11.62
N LYS A 33 -1.54 15.55 12.05
CA LYS A 33 -1.66 14.24 11.40
C LYS A 33 -2.15 14.36 9.96
N ALA A 34 -3.14 15.21 9.70
CA ALA A 34 -3.62 15.49 8.36
C ALA A 34 -2.50 16.07 7.47
N SER A 35 -1.70 17.01 7.98
CA SER A 35 -0.56 17.58 7.26
C SER A 35 0.50 16.51 6.92
N ILE A 36 0.81 15.60 7.84
CA ILE A 36 1.72 14.48 7.58
C ILE A 36 1.17 13.58 6.49
N ALA A 37 -0.11 13.19 6.57
CA ALA A 37 -0.77 12.35 5.58
C ALA A 37 -0.75 12.99 4.18
N MET A 38 -1.11 14.28 4.07
CA MET A 38 -1.01 15.02 2.81
C MET A 38 0.43 15.08 2.28
N GLY A 39 1.42 15.17 3.16
CA GLY A 39 2.83 15.12 2.79
C GLY A 39 3.27 13.74 2.27
N GLN A 40 2.67 12.65 2.78
CA GLN A 40 2.91 11.30 2.26
C GLN A 40 2.32 11.12 0.87
N ILE A 41 1.10 11.63 0.63
CA ILE A 41 0.45 11.58 -0.69
C ILE A 41 1.37 12.18 -1.78
N LEU A 42 2.01 13.31 -1.50
CA LEU A 42 2.93 13.97 -2.45
C LEU A 42 4.20 13.18 -2.75
N LYS A 43 4.61 12.26 -1.87
CA LYS A 43 5.84 11.47 -2.01
C LYS A 43 5.62 10.13 -2.69
N GLU A 44 4.39 9.63 -2.70
CA GLU A 44 4.09 8.30 -3.23
C GLU A 44 3.72 8.35 -4.72
N THR A 45 4.44 7.58 -5.54
CA THR A 45 4.26 7.53 -7.01
C THR A 45 2.92 6.94 -7.47
N ARG A 46 2.15 6.36 -6.55
CA ARG A 46 0.77 5.92 -6.82
C ARG A 46 -0.22 7.08 -6.89
N PHE A 47 0.18 8.29 -6.49
CA PHE A 47 -0.62 9.50 -6.62
C PHE A 47 0.08 10.49 -7.56
N THR A 48 -0.70 11.20 -8.38
CA THR A 48 -0.25 12.44 -9.03
C THR A 48 -0.91 13.56 -8.27
N ALA A 49 -0.12 14.34 -7.54
CA ALA A 49 -0.63 15.37 -6.66
C ALA A 49 0.27 16.61 -6.71
N ARG A 50 -0.34 17.77 -6.46
CA ARG A 50 0.32 19.07 -6.46
C ARG A 50 -0.15 19.90 -5.28
N THR A 51 0.65 20.85 -4.87
CA THR A 51 0.28 21.78 -3.81
C THR A 51 0.40 23.21 -4.24
N GLU A 52 -0.53 24.03 -3.79
CA GLU A 52 -0.49 25.48 -3.93
C GLU A 52 -0.37 26.12 -2.54
N HIS A 53 0.33 27.26 -2.48
CA HIS A 53 0.34 28.09 -1.28
C HIS A 53 -1.06 28.68 -1.06
N PHE A 54 -1.52 28.66 0.18
CA PHE A 54 -2.84 29.17 0.54
C PHE A 54 -2.76 29.91 1.87
N CYS A 55 -3.38 31.08 1.96
CA CYS A 55 -3.45 31.85 3.19
C CYS A 55 -4.87 31.83 3.73
N LEU A 56 -5.06 31.31 4.94
CA LEU A 56 -6.31 31.42 5.67
C LEU A 56 -6.29 32.71 6.46
N VAL A 57 -7.18 33.65 6.16
CA VAL A 57 -7.36 34.83 7.00
C VAL A 57 -8.34 34.46 8.11
N GLY A 58 -7.86 34.46 9.36
CA GLY A 58 -8.73 34.30 10.53
C GLY A 58 -9.41 35.63 10.91
N ASP A 59 -10.42 35.54 11.76
CA ASP A 59 -11.21 36.69 12.22
C ASP A 59 -10.37 37.77 12.93
N ASN A 60 -9.18 37.40 13.42
CA ASN A 60 -8.20 38.29 14.03
C ASN A 60 -7.28 39.03 13.03
N GLY A 61 -7.55 38.91 11.72
CA GLY A 61 -6.76 39.51 10.65
C GLY A 61 -5.36 38.90 10.45
N LYS A 62 -4.96 37.91 11.26
CA LYS A 62 -3.68 37.21 11.10
C LYS A 62 -3.84 36.05 10.13
N GLY A 63 -3.18 36.15 8.98
CA GLY A 63 -3.12 35.09 7.98
C GLY A 63 -2.33 33.88 8.48
N ARG A 64 -2.93 32.69 8.44
CA ARG A 64 -2.23 31.42 8.61
C ARG A 64 -1.89 30.85 7.24
N HIS A 65 -0.60 30.79 6.95
CA HIS A 65 -0.10 30.12 5.75
C HIS A 65 -0.30 28.60 5.87
N THR A 66 -0.89 28.00 4.84
CA THR A 66 -1.04 26.57 4.67
C THR A 66 -0.81 26.21 3.21
N ARG A 67 -0.96 24.93 2.88
CA ARG A 67 -0.95 24.45 1.50
C ARG A 67 -2.29 23.81 1.19
N ARG A 68 -2.76 24.03 -0.03
CA ARG A 68 -3.90 23.32 -0.61
C ARG A 68 -3.37 22.20 -1.48
N LEU A 69 -3.79 20.97 -1.20
CA LEU A 69 -3.45 19.78 -1.95
C LEU A 69 -4.51 19.54 -3.02
N TYR A 70 -4.05 19.27 -4.24
CA TYR A 70 -4.85 18.71 -5.31
C TYR A 70 -4.30 17.33 -5.63
N VAL A 71 -5.19 16.38 -5.90
CA VAL A 71 -4.83 15.03 -6.30
C VAL A 71 -5.49 14.79 -7.66
N ASP A 72 -4.67 14.72 -8.71
CA ASP A 72 -5.12 14.60 -10.09
C ASP A 72 -5.32 13.13 -10.48
N VAL A 73 -4.51 12.21 -9.93
CA VAL A 73 -4.62 10.78 -10.18
C VAL A 73 -4.44 9.99 -8.89
N VAL A 74 -5.32 9.00 -8.68
CA VAL A 74 -5.20 8.01 -7.61
C VAL A 74 -5.13 6.62 -8.22
N LYS A 75 -3.97 5.98 -8.13
CA LYS A 75 -3.82 4.56 -8.48
C LYS A 75 -4.26 3.70 -7.28
N PRO A 76 -4.79 2.49 -7.53
CA PRO A 76 -5.16 1.59 -6.45
C PRO A 76 -3.93 1.26 -5.58
N PRO A 77 -4.14 0.82 -4.33
CA PRO A 77 -3.05 0.41 -3.45
C PRO A 77 -2.15 -0.61 -4.15
N GLN A 78 -0.92 -0.22 -4.47
CA GLN A 78 0.09 -1.14 -4.98
C GLN A 78 0.67 -1.91 -3.79
N TRP A 79 -0.09 -2.87 -3.27
CA TRP A 79 0.47 -3.87 -2.38
C TRP A 79 1.55 -4.60 -3.18
N ARG A 80 2.82 -4.41 -2.81
CA ARG A 80 3.87 -5.31 -3.28
C ARG A 80 3.56 -6.67 -2.66
N LYS A 81 2.82 -7.48 -3.42
CA LYS A 81 2.71 -8.90 -3.14
C LYS A 81 4.12 -9.46 -3.35
N THR A 82 4.77 -9.88 -2.26
CA THR A 82 6.06 -10.55 -2.31
C THR A 82 5.76 -12.01 -2.63
N PRO A 83 5.97 -12.46 -3.87
CA PRO A 83 5.64 -13.82 -4.22
C PRO A 83 6.57 -14.77 -3.48
N VAL A 84 6.06 -15.95 -3.16
CA VAL A 84 6.78 -16.96 -2.38
C VAL A 84 6.73 -18.29 -3.11
N ILE A 85 7.84 -19.01 -3.01
CA ILE A 85 8.03 -20.34 -3.58
C ILE A 85 8.31 -21.32 -2.45
N GLY A 86 7.60 -22.44 -2.44
CA GLY A 86 7.82 -23.57 -1.56
C GLY A 86 8.40 -24.73 -2.36
N THR A 87 9.52 -25.31 -1.91
CA THR A 87 10.18 -26.45 -2.58
C THR A 87 10.27 -27.67 -1.67
N ALA A 88 9.85 -28.83 -2.17
CA ALA A 88 9.90 -30.11 -1.47
C ALA A 88 10.34 -31.22 -2.44
N GLY A 89 11.65 -31.46 -2.54
CA GLY A 89 12.20 -32.34 -3.57
C GLY A 89 11.90 -31.75 -4.96
N ASP A 90 11.27 -32.54 -5.83
CA ASP A 90 10.86 -32.10 -7.18
C ASP A 90 9.54 -31.30 -7.18
N GLN A 91 8.84 -31.23 -6.06
CA GLN A 91 7.59 -30.45 -5.96
C GLN A 91 7.88 -28.98 -5.70
N VAL A 92 7.24 -28.11 -6.48
CA VAL A 92 7.34 -26.65 -6.37
C VAL A 92 5.94 -26.05 -6.34
N VAL A 93 5.66 -25.24 -5.31
CA VAL A 93 4.44 -24.44 -5.21
C VAL A 93 4.81 -22.95 -5.25
N ARG A 94 4.03 -22.14 -5.96
CA ARG A 94 4.24 -20.69 -6.08
C ARG A 94 2.96 -19.96 -5.72
N PHE A 95 3.10 -18.93 -4.91
CA PHE A 95 1.99 -18.06 -4.54
C PHE A 95 2.36 -16.60 -4.76
N PRO A 96 1.42 -15.75 -5.22
CA PRO A 96 1.68 -14.33 -5.39
C PRO A 96 2.04 -13.61 -4.09
N SER A 97 1.62 -14.15 -2.93
CA SER A 97 2.01 -13.66 -1.61
C SER A 97 1.86 -14.73 -0.52
N ILE A 98 2.44 -14.49 0.66
CA ILE A 98 2.21 -15.35 1.84
C ILE A 98 0.72 -15.43 2.20
N THR A 99 -0.02 -14.33 2.05
CA THR A 99 -1.47 -14.32 2.30
C THR A 99 -2.20 -15.27 1.36
N GLU A 100 -1.80 -15.34 0.08
CA GLU A 100 -2.40 -16.28 -0.87
C GLU A 100 -1.97 -17.72 -0.60
N ALA A 101 -0.73 -17.94 -0.14
CA ALA A 101 -0.30 -19.27 0.31
C ALA A 101 -1.17 -19.78 1.48
N GLU A 102 -1.64 -18.89 2.36
CA GLU A 102 -2.54 -19.26 3.44
C GLU A 102 -3.98 -19.48 2.97
N THR A 103 -4.54 -18.56 2.20
CA THR A 103 -5.96 -18.65 1.81
C THR A 103 -6.22 -19.71 0.74
N GLN A 104 -5.31 -19.92 -0.20
CA GLN A 104 -5.46 -20.88 -1.30
C GLN A 104 -4.69 -22.18 -1.05
N GLY A 105 -3.50 -22.07 -0.45
CA GLY A 105 -2.61 -23.22 -0.21
C GLY A 105 -2.81 -23.90 1.15
N GLY A 106 -3.60 -23.32 2.06
CA GLY A 106 -3.80 -23.86 3.41
C GLY A 106 -2.56 -23.80 4.31
N PHE A 107 -1.53 -23.03 3.93
CA PHE A 107 -0.32 -22.87 4.72
C PHE A 107 -0.50 -21.84 5.83
N VAL A 108 0.33 -21.91 6.88
CA VAL A 108 0.24 -20.98 8.01
C VAL A 108 1.19 -19.82 7.75
N ARG A 109 0.65 -18.59 7.69
CA ARG A 109 1.41 -17.37 7.39
C ARG A 109 2.65 -17.21 8.28
N VAL A 110 2.48 -17.35 9.61
CA VAL A 110 3.60 -17.17 10.56
C VAL A 110 4.71 -18.21 10.34
N SER A 111 4.37 -19.44 9.97
CA SER A 111 5.35 -20.50 9.72
C SER A 111 6.13 -20.25 8.43
N ILE A 112 5.47 -19.77 7.36
CA ILE A 112 6.16 -19.33 6.14
C ILE A 112 7.11 -18.18 6.48
N THR A 113 6.67 -17.18 7.24
CA THR A 113 7.53 -16.06 7.65
C THR A 113 8.75 -16.53 8.45
N ARG A 114 8.59 -17.48 9.37
CA ARG A 114 9.73 -18.08 10.10
C ARG A 114 10.70 -18.81 9.17
N CYS A 115 10.20 -19.50 8.14
CA CYS A 115 11.04 -20.10 7.11
C CYS A 115 11.82 -19.06 6.31
N LEU A 116 11.16 -17.99 5.85
CA LEU A 116 11.81 -16.89 5.12
C LEU A 116 12.86 -16.15 5.98
N ALA A 117 12.65 -16.09 7.29
CA ALA A 117 13.60 -15.52 8.24
C ALA A 117 14.74 -16.47 8.63
N GLY A 118 14.78 -17.69 8.08
CA GLY A 118 15.78 -18.71 8.41
C GLY A 118 15.62 -19.32 9.81
N GLN A 119 14.55 -18.99 10.53
CA GLN A 119 14.27 -19.50 11.89
C GLN A 119 13.73 -20.93 11.87
N GLN A 120 13.19 -21.38 10.72
CA GLN A 120 12.63 -22.71 10.53
C GLN A 120 13.03 -23.26 9.17
N LYS A 121 13.51 -24.51 9.11
CA LYS A 121 13.99 -25.08 7.83
C LYS A 121 12.86 -25.34 6.83
N LYS A 122 11.70 -25.82 7.29
CA LYS A 122 10.57 -26.22 6.45
C LYS A 122 9.23 -25.99 7.12
N HIS A 123 8.18 -25.71 6.36
CA HIS A 123 6.77 -25.68 6.81
C HIS A 123 5.89 -26.39 5.78
N GLY A 124 4.98 -27.25 6.25
CA GLY A 124 4.10 -28.04 5.37
C GLY A 124 4.85 -28.97 4.42
N GLY A 125 6.08 -29.40 4.77
CA GLY A 125 6.96 -30.19 3.91
C GLY A 125 7.84 -29.38 2.97
N TYR A 126 7.56 -28.08 2.78
CA TYR A 126 8.27 -27.19 1.85
C TYR A 126 9.30 -26.30 2.53
N SER A 127 10.43 -26.07 1.87
CA SER A 127 11.37 -24.98 2.16
C SER A 127 10.88 -23.72 1.46
N TRP A 128 10.73 -22.60 2.18
CA TRP A 128 10.13 -21.38 1.63
C TRP A 128 11.18 -20.32 1.31
N GLN A 129 11.01 -19.67 0.17
CA GLN A 129 11.85 -18.55 -0.28
C GLN A 129 11.00 -17.45 -0.92
N ILE A 130 11.53 -16.23 -0.93
CA ILE A 130 10.94 -15.15 -1.74
C ILE A 130 11.23 -15.49 -3.20
N ASP A 131 10.18 -15.43 -4.02
CA ASP A 131 10.33 -15.54 -5.46
C ASP A 131 10.90 -14.20 -5.98
N THR A 132 12.22 -14.20 -6.23
CA THR A 132 12.95 -13.03 -6.74
C THR A 132 12.89 -12.92 -8.25
N THR A 133 12.13 -13.80 -8.93
CA THR A 133 11.94 -13.76 -10.37
C THR A 133 11.14 -12.50 -10.72
N LYS A 134 11.85 -11.39 -10.92
CA LYS A 134 11.29 -10.08 -11.29
C LYS A 134 10.51 -10.22 -12.59
N GLY A 135 9.18 -10.03 -12.51
CA GLY A 135 8.39 -9.49 -13.62
C GLY A 135 8.27 -10.37 -14.87
N SER A 136 8.10 -11.68 -14.74
CA SER A 136 7.57 -12.48 -15.84
C SER A 136 6.07 -12.63 -15.66
N THR A 137 5.33 -11.87 -16.46
CA THR A 137 3.91 -12.08 -16.77
C THR A 137 3.64 -13.58 -16.99
N SER A 138 2.49 -14.03 -16.50
CA SER A 138 1.93 -15.38 -16.55
C SER A 138 2.50 -16.30 -17.65
N CYS A 139 3.02 -17.44 -17.23
CA CYS A 139 2.96 -18.65 -18.04
C CYS A 139 2.05 -19.65 -17.31
N THR A 140 0.76 -19.64 -17.66
CA THR A 140 -0.12 -20.77 -17.44
C THR A 140 0.40 -21.92 -18.29
N ALA A 141 1.06 -22.89 -17.67
CA ALA A 141 1.19 -24.23 -18.19
C ALA A 141 0.32 -25.13 -17.32
N ILE A 142 -0.92 -25.34 -17.75
CA ILE A 142 -1.73 -26.48 -17.29
C ILE A 142 -1.39 -27.62 -18.24
N THR A 143 -0.69 -28.61 -17.69
CA THR A 143 -0.34 -29.91 -18.26
C THR A 143 -0.62 -30.86 -17.09
N THR A 144 -1.50 -31.86 -17.06
CA THR A 144 -2.28 -32.71 -17.99
C THR A 144 -3.25 -33.52 -17.07
N PRO A 145 -3.95 -34.64 -17.43
CA PRO A 145 -3.92 -35.53 -18.62
C PRO A 145 -5.04 -35.29 -19.63
#